data_AF-A0A7K3XCV3-F1
#
_entry.id   AF-A0A7K3XCV3-F1
#
_cell.length_a   1.000
_cell.length_b   1.000
_cell.length_c   1.000
_cell.angle_alpha   90.00
_cell.angle_beta   90.00
_cell.angle_gamma   90.00
#
_symmetry.space_group_name_H-M   'P 1'
#
loop_
_entity.id
_entity.type
_entity.pdbx_description
1 polymer ?
#
loop_
_entity_poly.entity_id
_entity_poly.type
_entity_poly.pdbx_seq_one_letter_code
_entity_poly.pdbx_strand_id
1 'polypeptide(L)' 'MNINEIDMKKRPVVLIDKSLDFFNDKVLFPEKLAKANEMLRKVGLPKINKAK' A
#
# COMPACT_ATOMS: atom_id res chain seq x y z
N MET A 1 -8.79 -11.83 -16.89
CA MET A 1 -7.35 -11.91 -17.22
C MET A 1 -6.81 -13.15 -16.52
N ASN A 2 -6.35 -14.13 -17.28
CA ASN A 2 -5.65 -15.26 -16.68
C ASN A 2 -4.22 -14.86 -16.39
N ILE A 3 -3.72 -15.21 -15.21
CA ILE A 3 -2.36 -14.85 -14.75
C ILE A 3 -1.30 -15.42 -15.71
N ASN A 4 -1.61 -16.56 -16.34
CA ASN A 4 -0.76 -17.24 -17.31
C ASN A 4 -0.56 -16.47 -18.63
N GLU A 5 -1.37 -15.43 -18.89
CA GLU A 5 -1.30 -14.61 -20.11
C GLU A 5 -0.47 -13.32 -19.89
N ILE A 6 0.02 -13.07 -18.66
CA ILE A 6 0.74 -11.84 -18.32
C ILE A 6 2.25 -12.05 -18.56
N ASP A 7 2.85 -11.20 -19.41
CA ASP A 7 4.31 -11.19 -19.65
C ASP A 7 5.07 -10.72 -18.39
N MET A 8 5.50 -11.69 -17.58
CA MET A 8 6.21 -11.48 -16.31
C MET A 8 7.60 -10.85 -16.48
N LYS A 9 8.20 -10.89 -17.69
CA LYS A 9 9.50 -10.24 -17.94
C LYS A 9 9.36 -8.72 -18.01
N LYS A 10 8.20 -8.20 -18.42
CA LYS A 10 7.99 -6.76 -18.61
C LYS A 10 7.32 -6.09 -17.41
N ARG A 11 6.52 -6.82 -16.64
CA ARG A 11 5.78 -6.26 -15.49
C ARG A 11 5.72 -7.25 -14.33
N PRO A 12 6.03 -6.82 -13.09
CA PRO A 12 5.82 -7.66 -11.92
C PRO A 12 4.32 -7.89 -11.72
N VAL A 13 3.92 -9.15 -11.58
CA VAL A 13 2.54 -9.53 -11.23
C VAL A 13 2.44 -9.57 -9.72
N VAL A 14 1.66 -8.65 -9.15
CA VAL A 14 1.35 -8.66 -7.71
C VAL A 14 0.04 -9.40 -7.51
N LEU A 15 0.10 -10.51 -6.77
CA LEU A 15 -1.08 -11.27 -6.35
C LEU A 15 -1.41 -10.88 -4.92
N ILE A 16 -2.64 -10.41 -4.70
CA ILE A 16 -3.15 -10.13 -3.36
C ILE A 16 -3.84 -11.39 -2.86
N ASP A 17 -3.36 -11.93 -1.74
CA ASP A 17 -3.99 -13.06 -1.08
C ASP A 17 -5.28 -12.60 -0.36
N LYS A 18 -6.42 -12.92 -0.98
CA LYS A 18 -7.75 -12.60 -0.44
C LYS A 18 -8.05 -13.30 0.88
N SER A 19 -7.33 -14.36 1.22
CA SER A 19 -7.49 -15.03 2.51
C SER A 19 -7.12 -14.11 3.68
N LEU A 20 -6.38 -13.03 3.43
CA LEU A 20 -5.95 -12.05 4.42
C LEU A 20 -6.91 -10.85 4.57
N ASP A 21 -7.98 -10.78 3.78
CA ASP A 21 -8.93 -9.65 3.77
C ASP A 21 -9.60 -9.43 5.13
N PHE A 22 -9.65 -10.43 6.00
CA PHE A 22 -10.18 -10.31 7.36
C PHE A 22 -9.39 -9.35 8.27
N PHE A 23 -8.21 -8.91 7.84
CA PHE A 23 -7.41 -7.91 8.54
C PHE A 23 -7.72 -6.47 8.14
N ASN A 24 -8.50 -6.22 7.07
CA ASN A 24 -8.71 -4.87 6.51
C ASN A 24 -9.21 -3.86 7.54
N ASP A 25 -10.13 -4.25 8.43
CA ASP A 25 -10.69 -3.38 9.46
C ASP A 25 -10.00 -3.49 10.83
N LYS A 26 -8.85 -4.18 10.89
CA LYS A 26 -8.12 -4.43 12.14
C LYS A 26 -6.87 -3.55 12.22
N VAL A 27 -6.75 -2.79 13.31
CA VAL A 27 -5.52 -2.08 13.63
C VAL A 27 -4.50 -3.05 14.22
N LEU A 28 -3.64 -3.61 13.36
CA LEU A 28 -2.63 -4.59 13.76
C LEU A 28 -1.46 -3.98 14.54
N PHE A 29 -1.17 -2.70 14.33
CA PHE A 29 0.01 -2.03 14.91
C PHE A 29 -0.36 -0.63 15.43
N PRO A 30 -1.07 -0.53 16.57
CA PRO A 30 -1.61 0.74 17.06
C PRO A 30 -0.51 1.78 17.35
N GLU A 31 0.62 1.37 17.92
CA GLU A 31 1.74 2.30 18.19
C GLU A 31 2.38 2.87 16.93
N LYS A 32 2.53 2.03 15.89
CA LYS A 32 3.09 2.47 14.59
C LYS A 32 2.11 3.42 13.90
N LEU A 33 0.81 3.12 13.97
CA LEU A 33 -0.24 3.99 13.44
C LEU A 33 -0.22 5.36 14.12
N ALA A 34 -0.11 5.40 15.45
CA ALA A 34 -0.02 6.66 16.21
C ALA A 34 1.21 7.48 15.80
N LYS A 35 2.40 6.86 15.72
CA LYS A 35 3.63 7.52 15.28
C LYS A 35 3.55 8.03 13.83
N ALA A 36 2.95 7.26 12.93
CA ALA A 36 2.74 7.68 11.54
C ALA A 36 1.84 8.92 11.46
N ASN A 37 0.73 8.93 12.21
CA ASN A 37 -0.17 10.09 12.27
C ASN A 37 0.52 11.32 12.87
N GLU A 38 1.36 11.15 13.89
CA GLU A 38 2.16 12.22 14.47
C GLU A 38 3.16 12.79 13.45
N MET A 39 3.88 11.91 12.74
CA MET A 39 4.84 12.29 11.70
C MET A 39 4.16 13.08 10.58
N LEU A 40 3.02 12.60 10.07
CA LEU A 40 2.26 13.27 9.03
C LEU A 40 1.73 14.65 9.47
N ARG A 41 1.33 14.79 10.74
CA ARG A 41 0.94 16.10 11.30
C ARG A 41 2.10 17.09 11.38
N LYS A 42 3.32 16.62 11.66
CA LYS A 42 4.51 17.48 11.81
C LYS A 42 5.15 17.85 10.49
N VAL A 43 5.37 16.84 9.63
CA VAL A 43 6.16 16.97 8.39
C VAL A 43 5.25 17.23 7.18
N GLY A 44 3.99 16.81 7.23
CA GLY A 44 3.05 16.89 6.12
C GLY A 44 3.28 15.82 5.06
N LEU A 45 2.45 15.85 4.01
CA LEU A 45 2.66 15.01 2.82
C LEU A 45 3.69 15.67 1.89
N PRO A 46 4.53 14.88 1.19
CA PRO A 46 5.40 15.41 0.14
C PRO A 46 4.59 16.20 -0.88
N LYS A 47 5.14 17.33 -1.34
CA LYS A 47 4.53 18.08 -2.44
C LYS A 47 4.51 17.19 -3.67
N ILE A 48 3.33 16.82 -4.14
CA ILE A 48 3.16 16.13 -5.41
C ILE A 48 3.48 17.17 -6.48
N ASN A 49 4.71 17.17 -6.98
CA ASN A 49 5.02 17.84 -8.23
C ASN A 49 4.14 17.16 -9.28
N LYS A 50 3.07 17.83 -9.73
CA LYS A 50 2.31 17.35 -10.89
C LYS A 50 3.33 17.24 -12.01
N ALA A 51 3.60 16.01 -12.46
CA ALA A 51 4.40 15.80 -13.65
C ALA A 51 3.79 16.67 -14.76
N LYS A 52 4.60 17.61 -15.25
CA LYS A 52 4.20 18.57 -16.27
C LYS A 52 4.14 17.87 -17.62
#